data_AF-A0A536BE42-F1
#
_entry.id   AF-A0A536BE42-F1
#
_cell.length_a   1.000
_cell.length_b   1.000
_cell.length_c   1.000
_cell.angle_alpha   90.00
_cell.angle_beta   90.00
_cell.angle_gamma   90.00
#
_symmetry.space_group_name_H-M   'P 1'
#
loop_
_entity.id
_entity.type
_entity.pdbx_description
1 polymer ?
#
loop_
_entity_poly.entity_id
_entity_poly.type
_entity_poly.pdbx_seq_one_letter_code
_entity_poly.pdbx_strand_id
1 'polypeptide(L)' 'MRAELPIQRVEVSFIGVPPAERIERASGVSEVQIDGPIVRCLVTGSFQPFLEALRGHEVVSLKSISADSSGSR' A
#
# COMPACT_ATOMS: atom_id res chain seq x y z
N MET A 1 -15.96 -11.96 -17.39
CA MET A 1 -15.34 -12.40 -16.14
C MET A 1 -14.47 -11.26 -15.63
N ARG A 2 -14.85 -10.57 -14.55
CA ARG A 2 -13.93 -9.60 -13.92
C ARG A 2 -12.97 -10.44 -13.11
N ALA A 3 -11.74 -10.60 -13.57
CA ALA A 3 -10.70 -11.19 -12.72
C ALA A 3 -10.61 -10.33 -11.46
N GLU A 4 -10.89 -10.93 -10.31
CA GLU A 4 -10.68 -10.30 -9.01
C GLU A 4 -9.18 -10.04 -8.92
N LEU A 5 -8.80 -8.76 -9.01
CA LEU A 5 -7.39 -8.37 -8.95
C LEU A 5 -6.86 -8.72 -7.56
N PRO A 6 -5.63 -9.24 -7.46
CA PRO A 6 -5.05 -9.57 -6.16
C PRO A 6 -5.00 -8.32 -5.29
N ILE A 7 -5.56 -8.43 -4.08
CA ILE A 7 -5.54 -7.38 -3.07
C ILE A 7 -4.40 -7.69 -2.10
N GLN A 8 -3.57 -6.69 -1.83
CA GLN A 8 -2.45 -6.79 -0.91
C GLN A 8 -2.58 -5.71 0.14
N ARG A 9 -2.49 -6.09 1.41
CA ARG A 9 -2.42 -5.15 2.52
C ARG A 9 -0.97 -4.76 2.73
N VAL A 10 -0.70 -3.47 2.58
CA VAL A 10 0.65 -2.91 2.65
C VAL A 10 0.76 -2.04 3.88
N GLU A 11 1.84 -2.23 4.64
CA GLU A 11 2.26 -1.36 5.73
C GLU A 11 3.62 -0.77 5.38
N VAL A 12 3.72 0.55 5.42
CA VAL A 12 4.95 1.29 5.13
C VAL A 12 5.26 2.21 6.30
N SER A 13 6.51 2.21 6.73
CA SER A 13 7.02 3.14 7.74
C SER A 13 7.98 4.11 7.07
N PHE A 14 7.84 5.39 7.37
CA PHE A 14 8.66 6.46 6.78
C PHE A 14 9.55 7.11 7.83
N ILE A 15 10.66 7.71 7.37
CA ILE A 15 11.36 8.71 8.16
C ILE A 15 10.61 10.04 7.98
N GLY A 16 9.96 10.50 9.04
CA GLY A 16 9.20 11.75 9.04
C GLY A 16 7.76 11.59 8.54
N VAL A 17 7.23 12.64 7.91
CA VAL A 17 5.82 12.72 7.51
C VAL A 17 5.57 11.91 6.24
N PRO A 18 4.64 10.95 6.23
CA PRO A 18 4.35 10.15 5.05
C PRO A 18 3.63 10.96 3.96
N PRO A 19 3.81 10.63 2.67
CA PRO A 19 3.15 11.31 1.55
C PRO A 19 1.70 10.81 1.37
N ALA A 20 0.87 11.01 2.40
CA ALA A 20 -0.54 10.62 2.50
C ALA A 20 -1.33 10.84 1.21
N GLU A 21 -1.43 12.10 0.78
CA GLU A 21 -2.25 12.52 -0.36
C GLU A 21 -1.78 11.90 -1.69
N ARG A 22 -0.47 11.63 -1.83
CA ARG A 22 0.07 10.96 -3.01
C ARG A 22 -0.31 9.50 -3.04
N ILE A 23 -0.27 8.83 -1.88
CA ILE A 23 -0.64 7.43 -1.73
C ILE A 23 -2.14 7.26 -2.00
N GLU A 24 -2.99 8.14 -1.46
CA GLU A 24 -4.44 8.12 -1.70
C GLU A 24 -4.83 8.33 -3.17
N ARG A 25 -4.02 9.09 -3.92
CA ARG A 25 -4.24 9.35 -5.35
C ARG A 25 -3.63 8.28 -6.26
N ALA A 26 -2.86 7.34 -5.73
CA ALA A 26 -2.24 6.31 -6.53
C ALA A 26 -3.29 5.31 -7.05
N SER A 27 -3.17 4.97 -8.33
CA SER A 27 -4.10 4.04 -8.96
C SER A 27 -4.00 2.65 -8.31
N GLY A 28 -5.15 2.07 -7.96
CA GLY A 28 -5.22 0.77 -7.29
C GLY A 28 -4.98 0.82 -5.77
N VAL A 29 -4.79 2.01 -5.19
CA VAL A 29 -4.65 2.17 -3.73
C VAL A 29 -6.00 2.52 -3.11
N SER A 30 -6.31 1.93 -1.96
CA SER A 30 -7.56 2.16 -1.22
C SER A 30 -7.34 1.93 0.29
N GLU A 31 -8.33 2.31 1.10
CA GLU A 31 -8.30 2.13 2.58
C GLU A 31 -7.01 2.63 3.23
N VAL A 32 -6.57 3.84 2.85
CA VAL A 32 -5.37 4.46 3.40
C VAL A 32 -5.64 4.90 4.84
N GLN A 33 -4.84 4.41 5.77
CA GLN A 33 -4.85 4.75 7.19
C GLN A 33 -3.46 5.22 7.58
N ILE A 34 -3.40 6.27 8.41
CA ILE A 34 -2.14 6.88 8.82
C ILE A 34 -2.07 6.87 10.33
N ASP A 35 -0.99 6.28 10.83
CA ASP A 35 -0.65 6.20 12.25
C ASP A 35 0.75 6.78 12.43
N GLY A 36 0.82 8.11 12.60
CA GLY A 36 2.07 8.86 12.65
C GLY A 36 2.94 8.64 11.39
N PRO A 37 4.15 8.07 11.51
CA PRO A 37 5.02 7.78 10.37
C PRO A 37 4.66 6.49 9.63
N ILE A 38 3.60 5.79 10.02
CA ILE A 38 3.18 4.51 9.43
C ILE A 38 1.94 4.74 8.56
N VAL A 39 1.99 4.23 7.33
CA VAL A 39 0.84 4.17 6.43
C VAL A 39 0.44 2.72 6.22
N ARG A 40 -0.85 2.45 6.35
CA ARG A 40 -1.46 1.17 5.99
C ARG A 40 -2.45 1.39 4.87
N CYS A 41 -2.37 0.60 3.81
CA CYS A 41 -3.30 0.72 2.69
C CYS A 41 -3.52 -0.65 2.01
N LEU A 42 -4.55 -0.72 1.19
CA LEU A 42 -4.76 -1.82 0.26
C LEU A 42 -4.27 -1.42 -1.12
N VAL A 43 -3.53 -2.32 -1.76
CA VAL A 43 -3.08 -2.22 -3.14
C VAL A 43 -3.76 -3.33 -3.94
N THR A 44 -4.47 -2.94 -5.00
CA THR A 44 -5.19 -3.84 -5.89
C THR A 44 -4.51 -3.86 -7.25
N GLY A 45 -4.11 -5.03 -7.73
CA GLY A 45 -3.41 -5.17 -9.00
C GLY A 45 -1.91 -4.89 -8.88
N SER A 46 -1.41 -3.84 -9.55
CA SER A 46 0.04 -3.56 -9.62
C SER A 46 0.51 -2.62 -8.51
N PHE A 47 1.71 -2.87 -8.00
CA PHE A 47 2.39 -2.00 -7.03
C PHE A 47 3.05 -0.77 -7.65
N GLN A 48 3.20 -0.70 -8.98
CA GLN A 48 3.94 0.38 -9.61
C GLN A 48 3.40 1.79 -9.25
N PRO A 49 2.09 2.08 -9.36
CA PRO A 49 1.57 3.41 -9.00
C PRO A 49 1.78 3.74 -7.52
N PHE A 50 1.73 2.72 -6.66
CA PHE A 50 2.01 2.87 -5.25
C PHE A 50 3.48 3.25 -4.99
N LEU A 51 4.43 2.53 -5.59
CA LEU A 51 5.85 2.84 -5.45
C LEU A 51 6.22 4.22 -6.01
N GLU A 52 5.56 4.64 -7.09
CA GLU A 52 5.72 5.99 -7.63
C GLU A 52 5.24 7.07 -6.64
N ALA A 53 4.15 6.82 -5.90
CA ALA A 53 3.68 7.73 -4.87
C ALA A 53 4.67 7.86 -3.70
N LEU A 54 5.44 6.81 -3.40
CA LEU A 54 6.49 6.81 -2.38
C LEU A 54 7.75 7.56 -2.81
N ARG A 55 7.90 7.83 -4.11
CA ARG A 55 9.14 8.41 -4.66
C ARG A 55 9.51 9.72 -3.96
N GLY A 56 10.78 9.81 -3.57
CA GLY A 56 11.33 10.96 -2.87
C GLY A 56 11.04 10.99 -1.36
N HIS A 57 10.45 9.94 -0.80
CA HIS A 57 10.27 9.75 0.65
C HIS A 57 11.14 8.58 1.09
N GLU A 58 11.80 8.75 2.22
CA GLU A 58 12.62 7.70 2.79
C GLU A 58 11.74 6.68 3.52
N VAL A 59 11.78 5.43 3.06
CA VAL A 59 11.01 4.32 3.59
C VAL A 59 11.92 3.47 4.47
N VAL A 60 11.53 3.27 5.73
CA VAL A 60 12.24 2.45 6.71
C VAL A 60 11.90 0.97 6.55
N SER A 61 10.61 0.68 6.35
CA SER A 61 10.11 -0.69 6.24
C SER A 61 8.91 -0.69 5.31
N LEU A 62 8.82 -1.70 4.45
CA LEU A 62 7.66 -1.99 3.61
C LEU A 62 7.31 -3.46 3.76
N LYS A 63 6.08 -3.73 4.21
CA LYS A 63 5.53 -5.07 4.36
C LYS A 63 4.29 -5.21 3.51
N SER A 64 4.19 -6.29 2.76
CA SER A 64 3.00 -6.65 1.99
C SER A 64 2.50 -8.01 2.44
N ILE A 65 1.22 -8.08 2.79
CA ILE A 65 0.54 -9.32 3.14
C ILE A 65 -0.57 -9.49 2.12
N SER A 66 -0.60 -10.64 1.45
CA SER A 66 -1.70 -10.94 0.55
C SER A 66 -3.00 -10.95 1.33
N ALA A 67 -3.96 -10.12 0.93
CA ALA A 67 -5.32 -10.16 1.45
C ALA A 67 -6.11 -11.31 0.79
N ASP A 68 -5.39 -12.38 0.41
CA ASP A 68 -5.97 -13.61 -0.08
C ASP A 68 -6.67 -14.28 1.10
N SER A 69 -7.98 -14.31 1.01
CA SER A 69 -8.81 -15.16 1.83
C SER A 69 -8.33 -16.61 1.64
N SER A 70 -7.68 -17.14 2.68
CA SER A 70 -7.38 -18.56 2.93
C SER A 70 -5.92 -18.95 2.73
N GLY A 71 -5.16 -18.88 3.82
CA GLY A 71 -4.30 -20.01 4.14
C GLY A 71 -5.17 -21.27 4.23
N SER A 72 -5.22 -22.06 3.17
CA SER A 72 -5.58 -23.47 3.23
C SER A 72 -4.41 -24.26 2.67
N ARG A 73 -3.63 -24.79 3.61
CA ARG A 73 -2.73 -25.95 3.58
C ARG A 73 -2.27 -26.50 2.23
#